data_AF-A0AAU8GYY1-F1
#
_entry.id   AF-A0AAU8GYY1-F1
#
_cell.length_a   1.000
_cell.length_b   1.000
_cell.length_c   1.000
_cell.angle_alpha   90.00
_cell.angle_beta   90.00
_cell.angle_gamma   90.00
#
_symmetry.space_group_name_H-M   'P 1'
#
loop_
_entity.id
_entity.type
_entity.pdbx_description
1 polymer ?
#
loop_
_entity_poly.entity_id
_entity_poly.type
_entity_poly.pdbx_seq_one_letter_code
_entity_poly.pdbx_strand_id
1 'polypeptide(L)'
;MNKNLQLSNKLLLLTEYGTYLLILFLFMDKGETLRAIGIYIPPLLIFVRAIFLKENPLNFKNIISILTIFLCLSGIISSIFAPDPLYSLKWFQRTYLKLFLVYLSISYVFQTQQKLEKLSRLFVFLSVLFTIFTFYDFYTKVLPNSYNYGKFVRKYIVPLEFFLPFIPFFITTQKTKLLKVIGFVILLLGIIAIILTGSRGGWISVSLSLFIWLIGYLLITKKKFIKILPIISGIIVVIVILLTVISPPYVKGNFKELLEGYTSLRKEMVWPAAIDSYYNLSLINKIFGNGLGRMTYLEDFKKWYLNKFGKEPEELYSPHNVYLSILYKQGILGISIFLLLIYFSFKYFIANLTTEQILSMKLFSLSLISVLTILLVHGIVEDTRFIQLILIIPLIGAYVNFVEKIKK
;
A
#
# COMPACT_ATOMS: atom_id res chain seq x y z
N MET A 1 -22.86 18.66 -31.66
CA MET A 1 -22.99 17.49 -30.74
C MET A 1 -21.90 16.44 -30.96
N ASN A 2 -21.63 16.01 -32.21
CA ASN A 2 -20.67 14.92 -32.48
C ASN A 2 -19.19 15.25 -32.11
N LYS A 3 -18.74 16.51 -32.32
CA LYS A 3 -17.37 16.94 -31.97
C LYS A 3 -17.08 16.92 -30.47
N ASN A 4 -18.03 17.33 -29.63
CA ASN A 4 -17.85 17.34 -28.16
C ASN A 4 -17.79 15.91 -27.60
N LEU A 5 -18.62 15.00 -28.12
CA LEU A 5 -18.57 13.59 -27.75
C LEU A 5 -17.24 12.94 -28.15
N GLN A 6 -16.75 13.23 -29.36
CA GLN A 6 -15.46 12.73 -29.83
C GLN A 6 -14.29 13.26 -28.98
N LEU A 7 -14.32 14.55 -28.62
CA LEU A 7 -13.33 15.16 -27.72
C LEU A 7 -13.37 14.52 -26.33
N SER A 8 -14.57 14.37 -25.74
CA SER A 8 -14.76 13.72 -24.43
C SER A 8 -14.14 12.31 -24.40
N ASN A 9 -14.42 11.50 -25.42
CA ASN A 9 -13.88 10.14 -25.54
C ASN A 9 -12.35 10.14 -25.66
N LYS A 10 -11.75 11.06 -26.44
CA LYS A 10 -10.29 11.19 -26.54
C LYS A 10 -9.67 11.58 -25.19
N LEU A 11 -10.25 12.54 -24.48
CA LEU A 11 -9.78 12.97 -23.16
C LEU A 11 -9.90 11.86 -22.12
N LEU A 12 -10.99 11.08 -22.14
CA LEU A 12 -11.16 9.91 -21.27
C LEU A 12 -10.07 8.87 -21.52
N LEU A 13 -9.78 8.59 -22.80
CA LEU A 13 -8.77 7.62 -23.19
C LEU A 13 -7.36 8.06 -22.74
N LEU A 14 -7.02 9.34 -22.92
CA LEU A 14 -5.75 9.91 -22.44
C LEU A 14 -5.65 9.87 -20.91
N THR A 15 -6.75 10.15 -20.21
CA THR A 15 -6.83 10.04 -18.74
C THR A 15 -6.56 8.60 -18.29
N GLU A 16 -7.15 7.62 -18.97
CA GLU A 16 -6.95 6.19 -18.68
C GLU A 16 -5.49 5.77 -18.90
N TYR A 17 -4.90 6.08 -20.05
CA TYR A 17 -3.49 5.75 -20.32
C TYR A 17 -2.52 6.46 -19.38
N GLY A 18 -2.75 7.74 -19.06
CA GLY A 18 -1.95 8.48 -18.08
C GLY A 18 -2.04 7.87 -16.69
N THR A 19 -3.20 7.34 -16.30
CA THR A 19 -3.38 6.63 -15.03
C THR A 19 -2.67 5.27 -15.02
N TYR A 20 -2.67 4.52 -16.13
CA TYR A 20 -1.86 3.30 -16.23
C TYR A 20 -0.35 3.59 -16.17
N LEU A 21 0.09 4.65 -16.85
CA LEU A 21 1.48 5.11 -16.81
C LEU A 21 1.91 5.46 -15.38
N LEU A 22 1.06 6.19 -14.64
CA LEU A 22 1.27 6.46 -13.22
C LEU A 22 1.53 5.17 -12.44
N ILE A 23 0.62 4.20 -12.54
CA ILE A 23 0.68 2.95 -11.77
C ILE A 23 1.96 2.16 -12.08
N LEU A 24 2.36 2.12 -13.36
CA LEU A 24 3.59 1.47 -13.81
C LEU A 24 4.85 2.09 -13.19
N PHE A 25 4.92 3.42 -13.16
CA PHE A 25 6.11 4.14 -12.68
C PHE A 25 6.07 4.52 -11.20
N LEU A 26 4.96 4.28 -10.49
CA LEU A 26 4.78 4.71 -9.11
C LEU A 26 5.88 4.16 -8.19
N PHE A 27 6.25 2.89 -8.36
CA PHE A 27 7.23 2.19 -7.52
C PHE A 27 8.62 2.05 -8.15
N MET A 28 8.85 2.65 -9.32
CA MET A 28 10.16 2.61 -9.97
C MET A 28 11.09 3.67 -9.35
N ASP A 29 12.38 3.36 -9.21
CA ASP A 29 13.38 4.34 -8.75
C ASP A 29 13.61 5.43 -9.82
N LYS A 30 13.54 5.06 -11.10
CA LYS A 30 13.66 5.97 -12.25
C LYS A 30 12.29 6.35 -12.82
N GLY A 31 12.26 7.39 -13.65
CA GLY A 31 11.04 7.83 -14.34
C GLY A 31 10.22 8.85 -13.56
N GLU A 32 10.87 9.74 -12.80
CA GLU A 32 10.19 10.83 -12.07
C GLU A 32 9.31 11.69 -12.98
N THR A 33 9.79 12.03 -14.18
CA THR A 33 9.01 12.78 -15.17
C THR A 33 7.74 12.04 -15.59
N LEU A 34 7.83 10.74 -15.89
CA LEU A 34 6.67 9.93 -16.27
C LEU A 34 5.68 9.77 -15.12
N ARG A 35 6.17 9.63 -13.90
CA ARG A 35 5.35 9.62 -12.69
C ARG A 35 4.65 10.96 -12.47
N ALA A 36 5.36 12.07 -12.64
CA ALA A 36 4.77 13.41 -12.55
C ALA A 36 3.67 13.62 -13.59
N ILE A 37 3.92 13.24 -14.86
CA ILE A 37 2.92 13.25 -15.93
C ILE A 37 1.69 12.44 -15.50
N GLY A 38 1.89 11.22 -15.00
CA GLY A 38 0.81 10.36 -14.53
C GLY A 38 0.05 10.89 -13.31
N ILE A 39 0.67 11.71 -12.46
CA ILE A 39 0.01 12.33 -11.30
C ILE A 39 -0.79 13.57 -11.70
N TYR A 40 -0.25 14.42 -12.56
CA TYR A 40 -0.82 15.76 -12.81
C TYR A 40 -1.70 15.84 -14.06
N ILE A 41 -1.38 15.10 -15.12
CA ILE A 41 -2.14 15.19 -16.38
C ILE A 41 -3.54 14.57 -16.25
N PRO A 42 -3.75 13.35 -15.73
CA PRO A 42 -5.10 12.78 -15.65
C PRO A 42 -6.09 13.64 -14.85
N PRO A 43 -5.76 14.19 -13.65
CA PRO A 43 -6.65 15.11 -12.95
C PRO A 43 -6.92 16.40 -13.73
N LEU A 44 -5.92 16.95 -14.42
CA LEU A 44 -6.10 18.14 -15.26
C LEU A 44 -7.10 17.86 -16.38
N LEU A 45 -7.00 16.71 -17.05
CA LEU A 45 -7.97 16.32 -18.09
C LEU A 45 -9.37 16.10 -17.52
N ILE A 46 -9.49 15.52 -16.32
CA ILE A 46 -10.76 15.40 -15.61
C ILE A 46 -11.37 16.76 -15.32
N PHE A 47 -10.56 17.73 -14.87
CA PHE A 47 -10.98 19.09 -14.58
C PHE A 47 -11.43 19.83 -15.85
N VAL A 48 -10.69 19.70 -16.95
CA VAL A 48 -11.07 20.25 -18.27
C VAL A 48 -12.43 19.69 -18.71
N ARG A 49 -12.67 18.40 -18.55
CA ARG A 49 -13.99 17.81 -18.87
C ARG A 49 -15.09 18.33 -17.96
N ALA A 50 -14.81 18.50 -16.68
CA ALA A 50 -15.78 19.00 -15.73
C ALA A 50 -16.24 20.43 -16.05
N ILE A 51 -15.29 21.31 -16.39
CA ILE A 51 -15.59 22.72 -16.68
C ILE A 51 -16.13 22.89 -18.10
N PHE A 52 -15.40 22.42 -19.11
CA PHE A 52 -15.70 22.76 -20.50
C PHE A 52 -16.75 21.85 -21.12
N LEU A 53 -16.87 20.60 -20.67
CA LEU A 53 -17.87 19.65 -21.18
C LEU A 53 -19.06 19.48 -20.23
N LYS A 54 -19.05 20.16 -19.07
CA LYS A 54 -20.09 20.09 -18.02
C LYS A 54 -20.41 18.67 -17.56
N GLU A 55 -19.43 17.77 -17.64
CA GLU A 55 -19.55 16.42 -17.12
C GLU A 55 -19.29 16.43 -15.61
N ASN A 56 -20.03 15.67 -14.81
CA ASN A 56 -19.67 15.49 -13.40
C ASN A 56 -18.97 14.14 -13.23
N PRO A 57 -17.63 14.08 -13.36
CA PRO A 57 -16.91 12.81 -13.39
C PRO A 57 -16.90 12.10 -12.03
N LEU A 58 -17.03 12.82 -10.91
CA LEU A 58 -16.64 12.33 -9.60
C LEU A 58 -17.81 12.23 -8.63
N ASN A 59 -17.91 11.09 -7.96
CA ASN A 59 -18.86 10.87 -6.88
C ASN A 59 -18.20 11.16 -5.52
N PHE A 60 -18.26 12.41 -5.08
CA PHE A 60 -17.76 12.81 -3.75
C PHE A 60 -18.72 12.45 -2.61
N LYS A 61 -19.88 11.85 -2.89
CA LYS A 61 -20.87 11.53 -1.86
C LYS A 61 -20.55 10.24 -1.10
N ASN A 62 -19.70 9.37 -1.64
CA ASN A 62 -19.35 8.13 -0.94
C ASN A 62 -18.44 8.42 0.27
N ILE A 63 -18.57 7.60 1.33
CA ILE A 63 -17.85 7.82 2.60
C ILE A 63 -16.33 7.76 2.45
N ILE A 64 -15.81 6.98 1.50
CA ILE A 64 -14.36 6.88 1.24
C ILE A 64 -13.81 8.17 0.63
N SER A 65 -14.54 8.78 -0.31
CA SER A 65 -14.22 10.11 -0.87
C SER A 65 -14.15 11.16 0.23
N ILE A 66 -15.17 11.19 1.09
CA ILE A 66 -15.28 12.16 2.19
C ILE A 66 -14.11 12.00 3.17
N LEU A 67 -13.83 10.78 3.61
CA LEU A 67 -12.71 10.51 4.54
C LEU A 67 -11.35 10.78 3.90
N THR A 68 -11.19 10.55 2.59
CA THR A 68 -9.96 10.90 1.87
C THR A 68 -9.75 12.41 1.83
N ILE A 69 -10.81 13.18 1.58
CA ILE A 69 -10.76 14.65 1.63
C ILE A 69 -10.40 15.11 3.04
N PHE A 70 -11.07 14.59 4.08
CA PHE A 70 -10.77 14.95 5.45
C PHE A 70 -9.34 14.58 5.86
N LEU A 71 -8.81 13.46 5.38
CA LEU A 71 -7.42 13.08 5.63
C LEU A 71 -6.42 14.05 4.97
N CYS A 72 -6.76 14.59 3.80
CA CYS A 72 -5.94 15.62 3.16
C CYS A 72 -6.06 16.95 3.92
N LEU A 73 -7.27 17.34 4.33
CA LEU A 73 -7.50 18.55 5.11
C LEU A 73 -6.79 18.50 6.47
N SER A 74 -6.77 17.35 7.16
CA SER A 74 -6.00 17.20 8.39
C SER A 74 -4.50 17.40 8.17
N GLY A 75 -3.97 17.02 7.00
CA GLY A 75 -2.59 17.30 6.62
C GLY A 75 -2.29 18.79 6.41
N ILE A 76 -3.25 19.55 5.88
CA ILE A 76 -3.13 21.03 5.76
C ILE A 76 -3.16 21.67 7.15
N ILE A 77 -4.14 21.29 7.98
CA ILE A 77 -4.30 21.83 9.33
C ILE A 77 -3.05 21.54 10.18
N SER A 78 -2.57 20.29 10.17
CA SER A 78 -1.30 19.88 10.77
C SER A 78 -0.13 20.77 10.32
N SER A 79 -0.08 21.10 9.02
CA SER A 79 1.00 21.92 8.48
C SER A 79 0.94 23.36 8.96
N ILE A 80 -0.25 23.92 9.22
CA ILE A 80 -0.40 25.27 9.75
C ILE A 80 0.13 25.36 11.19
N PHE A 81 -0.08 24.32 12.00
CA PHE A 81 0.36 24.26 13.41
C PHE A 81 1.76 23.67 13.59
N ALA A 82 2.47 23.37 12.51
CA ALA A 82 3.82 22.83 12.55
C ALA A 82 4.83 23.87 13.08
N PRO A 83 5.94 23.44 13.71
CA PRO A 83 7.04 24.35 14.06
C PRO A 83 7.64 25.09 12.84
N ASP A 84 7.67 24.42 11.68
CA ASP A 84 7.99 25.02 10.38
C ASP A 84 6.84 24.75 9.39
N PRO A 85 5.88 25.69 9.26
CA PRO A 85 4.72 25.52 8.39
C PRO A 85 5.07 25.39 6.91
N LEU A 86 6.09 26.10 6.43
CA LEU A 86 6.48 26.08 5.01
C LEU A 86 7.12 24.75 4.63
N TYR A 87 7.99 24.23 5.48
CA TYR A 87 8.53 22.88 5.32
C TYR A 87 7.40 21.84 5.33
N SER A 88 6.47 21.93 6.28
CA SER A 88 5.35 21.00 6.37
C SER A 88 4.43 21.07 5.14
N LEU A 89 4.10 22.26 4.63
CA LEU A 89 3.30 22.44 3.42
C LEU A 89 3.99 21.90 2.16
N LYS A 90 5.31 22.04 2.04
CA LYS A 90 6.07 21.37 0.96
C LYS A 90 5.93 19.86 1.04
N TRP A 91 5.89 19.29 2.25
CA TRP A 91 5.62 17.87 2.44
C TRP A 91 4.18 17.48 2.14
N PHE A 92 3.19 18.30 2.52
CA PHE A 92 1.79 18.11 2.11
C PHE A 92 1.67 17.99 0.58
N GLN A 93 2.31 18.89 -0.16
CA GLN A 93 2.33 18.86 -1.62
C GLN A 93 2.96 17.56 -2.17
N ARG A 94 4.00 17.05 -1.50
CA ARG A 94 4.71 15.83 -1.89
C ARG A 94 3.96 14.54 -1.55
N THR A 95 3.03 14.57 -0.59
CA THR A 95 2.30 13.40 -0.11
C THR A 95 0.79 13.54 -0.37
N TYR A 96 0.05 14.23 0.49
CA TYR A 96 -1.42 14.25 0.50
C TYR A 96 -2.02 14.91 -0.74
N LEU A 97 -1.40 15.96 -1.30
CA LEU A 97 -1.88 16.51 -2.56
C LEU A 97 -1.79 15.46 -3.68
N LYS A 98 -0.69 14.71 -3.75
CA LYS A 98 -0.54 13.61 -4.73
C LYS A 98 -1.56 12.50 -4.46
N LEU A 99 -1.79 12.12 -3.20
CA LEU A 99 -2.86 11.17 -2.85
C LEU A 99 -4.21 11.64 -3.38
N PHE A 100 -4.58 12.90 -3.15
CA PHE A 100 -5.84 13.45 -3.62
C PHE A 100 -5.93 13.45 -5.16
N LEU A 101 -4.89 13.91 -5.86
CA LEU A 101 -4.86 13.91 -7.33
C LEU A 101 -4.98 12.49 -7.92
N VAL A 102 -4.26 11.52 -7.35
CA VAL A 102 -4.34 10.12 -7.76
C VAL A 102 -5.71 9.53 -7.41
N TYR A 103 -6.33 9.95 -6.30
CA TYR A 103 -7.71 9.62 -5.96
C TYR A 103 -8.69 10.00 -7.06
N LEU A 104 -8.64 11.25 -7.52
CA LEU A 104 -9.50 11.73 -8.62
C LEU A 104 -9.32 10.86 -9.87
N SER A 105 -8.07 10.55 -10.22
CA SER A 105 -7.73 9.80 -11.44
C SER A 105 -8.25 8.36 -11.40
N ILE A 106 -7.87 7.60 -10.37
CA ILE A 106 -8.19 6.16 -10.29
C ILE A 106 -9.68 5.96 -10.01
N SER A 107 -10.28 6.74 -9.10
CA SER A 107 -11.72 6.63 -8.77
C SER A 107 -12.63 7.00 -9.94
N TYR A 108 -12.12 7.81 -10.88
CA TYR A 108 -12.80 8.16 -12.11
C TYR A 108 -12.64 7.13 -13.22
N VAL A 109 -11.41 6.68 -13.48
CA VAL A 109 -11.11 5.81 -14.62
C VAL A 109 -11.66 4.40 -14.42
N PHE A 110 -11.51 3.81 -13.23
CA PHE A 110 -11.75 2.39 -12.99
C PHE A 110 -13.14 2.09 -12.41
N GLN A 111 -14.17 2.53 -13.12
CA GLN A 111 -15.57 2.41 -12.67
C GLN A 111 -16.34 1.26 -13.33
N THR A 112 -15.67 0.36 -14.07
CA THR A 112 -16.30 -0.78 -14.74
C THR A 112 -15.55 -2.07 -14.43
N GLN A 113 -16.26 -3.19 -14.47
CA GLN A 113 -15.68 -4.53 -14.26
C GLN A 113 -14.48 -4.76 -15.18
N GLN A 114 -14.63 -4.51 -16.48
CA GLN A 114 -13.57 -4.73 -17.47
C GLN A 114 -12.29 -3.94 -17.14
N LYS A 115 -12.43 -2.68 -16.67
CA LYS A 115 -11.29 -1.84 -16.31
C LYS A 115 -10.61 -2.31 -15.03
N LEU A 116 -11.38 -2.74 -14.03
CA LEU A 116 -10.85 -3.33 -12.80
C LEU A 116 -10.13 -4.67 -13.08
N GLU A 117 -10.68 -5.50 -13.96
CA GLU A 117 -10.02 -6.73 -14.41
C GLU A 117 -8.73 -6.42 -15.20
N LYS A 118 -8.73 -5.45 -16.12
CA LYS A 118 -7.51 -5.01 -16.82
C LYS A 118 -6.46 -4.49 -15.83
N LEU A 119 -6.88 -3.77 -14.80
CA LEU A 119 -6.01 -3.26 -13.74
C LEU A 119 -5.39 -4.39 -12.91
N SER A 120 -6.16 -5.42 -12.56
CA SER A 120 -5.63 -6.59 -11.85
C SER A 120 -4.52 -7.31 -12.65
N ARG A 121 -4.65 -7.38 -13.98
CA ARG A 121 -3.62 -7.96 -14.85
C ARG A 121 -2.34 -7.11 -14.86
N LEU A 122 -2.48 -5.78 -14.83
CA LEU A 122 -1.34 -4.89 -14.64
C LEU A 122 -0.65 -5.13 -13.30
N PHE A 123 -1.40 -5.32 -12.21
CA PHE A 123 -0.81 -5.64 -10.91
C PHE A 123 -0.07 -6.97 -10.91
N VAL A 124 -0.60 -8.01 -11.56
CA VAL A 124 0.11 -9.29 -11.74
C VAL A 124 1.40 -9.08 -12.52
N PHE A 125 1.35 -8.32 -13.62
CA PHE A 125 2.55 -7.97 -14.40
C PHE A 125 3.59 -7.22 -13.53
N LEU A 126 3.17 -6.24 -12.73
CA LEU A 126 4.06 -5.52 -11.83
C LEU A 126 4.65 -6.45 -10.76
N SER A 127 3.87 -7.39 -10.23
CA SER A 127 4.38 -8.40 -9.30
C SER A 127 5.51 -9.22 -9.95
N VAL A 128 5.32 -9.71 -11.18
CA VAL A 128 6.38 -10.41 -11.94
C VAL A 128 7.60 -9.51 -12.12
N LEU A 129 7.41 -8.26 -12.54
CA LEU A 129 8.50 -7.32 -12.76
C LEU A 129 9.33 -7.07 -11.49
N PHE A 130 8.68 -6.83 -10.36
CA PHE A 130 9.37 -6.61 -9.08
C PHE A 130 9.99 -7.90 -8.52
N THR A 131 9.44 -9.07 -8.84
CA THR A 131 10.05 -10.36 -8.53
C THR A 131 11.37 -10.52 -9.30
N ILE A 132 11.36 -10.23 -10.60
CA ILE A 132 12.57 -10.24 -11.44
C ILE A 132 13.61 -9.25 -10.91
N PHE A 133 13.22 -8.01 -10.59
CA PHE A 133 14.14 -7.01 -10.03
C PHE A 133 14.71 -7.44 -8.68
N THR A 134 13.91 -8.08 -7.84
CA THR A 134 14.39 -8.61 -6.55
C THR A 134 15.44 -9.68 -6.77
N PHE A 135 15.20 -10.65 -7.65
CA PHE A 135 16.19 -11.69 -7.95
C PHE A 135 17.45 -11.13 -8.62
N TYR A 136 17.30 -10.15 -9.52
CA TYR A 136 18.43 -9.49 -10.18
C TYR A 136 19.32 -8.75 -9.16
N ASP A 137 18.74 -7.89 -8.32
CA ASP A 137 19.51 -7.16 -7.30
C ASP A 137 20.04 -8.12 -6.22
N PHE A 138 19.32 -9.21 -5.93
CA PHE A 138 19.81 -10.26 -5.05
C PHE A 138 21.09 -10.92 -5.63
N TYR A 139 21.05 -11.33 -6.90
CA TYR A 139 22.20 -12.00 -7.52
C TYR A 139 23.38 -11.05 -7.73
N THR A 140 23.13 -9.82 -8.17
CA THR A 140 24.19 -8.88 -8.58
C THR A 140 24.73 -8.02 -7.45
N LYS A 141 23.95 -7.76 -6.40
CA LYS A 141 24.34 -6.84 -5.31
C LYS A 141 24.40 -7.51 -3.96
N VAL A 142 23.46 -8.41 -3.67
CA VAL A 142 23.40 -9.10 -2.38
C VAL A 142 24.50 -10.17 -2.38
N LEU A 143 24.42 -11.23 -3.18
CA LEU A 143 25.40 -12.33 -3.17
C LEU A 143 26.89 -11.87 -3.16
N PRO A 144 27.31 -10.85 -3.95
CA PRO A 144 28.72 -10.44 -3.97
C PRO A 144 29.15 -9.54 -2.79
N ASN A 145 28.25 -8.75 -2.20
CA ASN A 145 28.60 -7.74 -1.20
C ASN A 145 27.98 -8.06 0.17
N SER A 146 28.78 -8.64 1.06
CA SER A 146 28.27 -9.26 2.28
C SER A 146 27.82 -8.35 3.41
N TYR A 147 28.08 -7.05 3.31
CA TYR A 147 27.87 -6.13 4.43
C TYR A 147 26.58 -5.30 4.36
N ASN A 148 25.82 -5.31 3.25
CA ASN A 148 24.62 -4.45 3.09
C ASN A 148 23.40 -5.19 2.49
N TYR A 149 23.33 -6.50 2.69
CA TYR A 149 22.38 -7.43 2.06
C TYR A 149 20.91 -6.97 2.09
N GLY A 150 20.40 -6.54 3.25
CA GLY A 150 18.98 -6.19 3.40
C GLY A 150 18.58 -4.92 2.64
N LYS A 151 19.47 -3.92 2.53
CA LYS A 151 19.08 -2.57 2.05
C LYS A 151 18.76 -2.55 0.55
N PHE A 152 19.49 -3.33 -0.26
CA PHE A 152 19.33 -3.33 -1.71
C PHE A 152 18.03 -3.97 -2.19
N VAL A 153 17.63 -5.09 -1.58
CA VAL A 153 16.41 -5.82 -1.97
C VAL A 153 15.16 -5.34 -1.23
N ARG A 154 15.29 -4.78 -0.01
CA ARG A 154 14.14 -4.29 0.78
C ARG A 154 13.34 -3.19 0.08
N LYS A 155 13.93 -2.45 -0.86
CA LYS A 155 13.18 -1.41 -1.61
C LYS A 155 12.04 -2.01 -2.47
N TYR A 156 12.13 -3.27 -2.85
CA TYR A 156 11.11 -3.96 -3.66
C TYR A 156 10.03 -4.63 -2.82
N ILE A 157 10.17 -4.66 -1.50
CA ILE A 157 9.22 -5.40 -0.67
C ILE A 157 7.82 -4.77 -0.72
N VAL A 158 7.75 -3.45 -0.60
CA VAL A 158 6.53 -2.66 -0.59
C VAL A 158 5.69 -2.89 -1.87
N PRO A 159 6.23 -2.76 -3.09
CA PRO A 159 5.46 -3.07 -4.29
C PRO A 159 5.13 -4.56 -4.42
N LEU A 160 6.05 -5.47 -4.05
CA LEU A 160 5.77 -6.91 -4.11
C LEU A 160 4.58 -7.29 -3.23
N GLU A 161 4.61 -6.90 -1.95
CA GLU A 161 3.53 -7.08 -1.00
C GLU A 161 2.21 -6.53 -1.52
N PHE A 162 2.22 -5.35 -2.12
CA PHE A 162 1.02 -4.73 -2.63
C PHE A 162 0.40 -5.51 -3.81
N PHE A 163 1.22 -5.98 -4.75
CA PHE A 163 0.73 -6.58 -5.98
C PHE A 163 0.50 -8.10 -5.88
N LEU A 164 1.20 -8.80 -4.98
CA LEU A 164 1.13 -10.25 -4.83
C LEU A 164 -0.30 -10.79 -4.58
N PRO A 165 -1.15 -10.14 -3.76
CA PRO A 165 -2.52 -10.61 -3.51
C PRO A 165 -3.43 -10.64 -4.74
N PHE A 166 -3.04 -10.02 -5.86
CA PHE A 166 -3.79 -10.09 -7.12
C PHE A 166 -3.44 -11.34 -7.96
N ILE A 167 -2.36 -12.07 -7.64
CA ILE A 167 -2.02 -13.31 -8.36
C ILE A 167 -3.04 -14.42 -8.08
N PRO A 168 -3.49 -14.68 -6.83
CA PRO A 168 -4.58 -15.63 -6.60
C PRO A 168 -5.89 -15.27 -7.33
N PHE A 169 -6.22 -13.98 -7.43
CA PHE A 169 -7.32 -13.50 -8.28
C PHE A 169 -7.10 -13.90 -9.75
N PHE A 170 -5.89 -13.69 -10.29
CA PHE A 170 -5.57 -14.09 -11.65
C PHE A 170 -5.72 -15.60 -11.85
N ILE A 171 -5.11 -16.43 -10.99
CA ILE A 171 -5.18 -17.90 -11.06
C ILE A 171 -6.64 -18.37 -11.08
N THR A 172 -7.49 -17.81 -10.23
CA THR A 172 -8.88 -18.27 -10.10
C THR A 172 -9.80 -17.80 -11.22
N THR A 173 -9.45 -16.71 -11.91
CA THR A 173 -10.23 -16.17 -13.04
C THR A 173 -9.77 -16.69 -14.41
N GLN A 174 -8.59 -17.33 -14.50
CA GLN A 174 -8.12 -17.91 -15.76
C GLN A 174 -8.92 -19.15 -16.19
N LYS A 175 -9.15 -19.29 -17.51
CA LYS A 175 -9.85 -20.45 -18.09
C LYS A 175 -8.92 -21.65 -18.29
N THR A 176 -7.70 -21.43 -18.78
CA THR A 176 -6.78 -22.50 -19.16
C THR A 176 -5.96 -23.02 -17.98
N LYS A 177 -5.72 -24.34 -17.92
CA LYS A 177 -4.87 -24.95 -16.87
C LYS A 177 -3.44 -24.39 -16.91
N LEU A 178 -2.89 -24.16 -18.10
CA LEU A 178 -1.55 -23.61 -18.28
C LEU A 178 -1.38 -22.25 -17.60
N LEU A 179 -2.31 -21.31 -17.82
CA LEU A 179 -2.21 -19.98 -17.19
C LEU A 179 -2.37 -20.04 -15.67
N LYS A 180 -3.14 -21.01 -15.14
CA LYS A 180 -3.23 -21.26 -13.69
C LYS A 180 -1.90 -21.74 -13.12
N VAL A 181 -1.23 -22.67 -13.81
CA VAL A 181 0.11 -23.16 -13.43
C VAL A 181 1.12 -22.02 -13.47
N ILE A 182 1.12 -21.22 -14.54
CA ILE A 182 1.99 -20.03 -14.65
C ILE A 182 1.74 -19.08 -13.48
N GLY A 183 0.47 -18.76 -13.18
CA GLY A 183 0.14 -17.91 -12.04
C GLY A 183 0.61 -18.48 -10.70
N PHE A 184 0.51 -19.80 -10.50
CA PHE A 184 1.01 -20.46 -9.29
C PHE A 184 2.54 -20.39 -9.18
N VAL A 185 3.27 -20.59 -10.28
CA VAL A 185 4.73 -20.43 -10.34
C VAL A 185 5.11 -18.98 -10.01
N ILE A 186 4.42 -17.99 -10.58
CA ILE A 186 4.65 -16.57 -10.28
C ILE A 186 4.42 -16.28 -8.79
N LEU A 187 3.35 -16.82 -8.20
CA LEU A 187 3.07 -16.66 -6.77
C LEU A 187 4.20 -17.22 -5.91
N LEU A 188 4.67 -18.44 -6.21
CA LEU A 188 5.78 -19.06 -5.50
C LEU A 188 7.07 -18.24 -5.62
N LEU A 189 7.42 -17.79 -6.83
CA LEU A 189 8.60 -16.95 -7.06
C LEU A 189 8.48 -15.60 -6.32
N GLY A 190 7.29 -15.02 -6.26
CA GLY A 190 7.01 -13.81 -5.49
C GLY A 190 7.19 -14.01 -3.98
N ILE A 191 6.71 -15.14 -3.43
CA ILE A 191 6.92 -15.50 -2.02
C ILE A 191 8.41 -15.69 -1.73
N ILE A 192 9.14 -16.40 -2.60
CA ILE A 192 10.60 -16.56 -2.48
C ILE A 192 11.29 -15.21 -2.49
N ALA A 193 10.94 -14.31 -3.42
CA ALA A 193 11.51 -12.97 -3.50
C ALA A 193 11.29 -12.18 -2.19
N ILE A 194 10.09 -12.26 -1.59
CA ILE A 194 9.78 -11.65 -0.30
C ILE A 194 10.61 -12.26 0.83
N ILE A 195 10.79 -13.59 0.85
CA ILE A 195 11.69 -14.27 1.81
C ILE A 195 13.11 -13.70 1.70
N LEU A 196 13.64 -13.61 0.49
CA LEU A 196 14.98 -13.08 0.23
C LEU A 196 15.15 -11.61 0.66
N THR A 197 14.09 -10.83 0.84
CA THR A 197 14.25 -9.46 1.38
C THR A 197 14.73 -9.42 2.84
N GLY A 198 14.61 -10.52 3.59
CA GLY A 198 14.96 -10.56 5.01
C GLY A 198 14.09 -9.64 5.89
N SER A 199 12.89 -9.26 5.43
CA SER A 199 11.98 -8.42 6.21
C SER A 199 10.92 -9.26 6.91
N ARG A 200 11.06 -9.40 8.23
CA ARG A 200 10.08 -10.10 9.09
C ARG A 200 8.66 -9.55 8.94
N GLY A 201 8.52 -8.22 8.88
CA GLY A 201 7.23 -7.55 8.69
C GLY A 201 6.55 -7.93 7.38
N GLY A 202 7.34 -8.13 6.32
CA GLY A 202 6.80 -8.57 5.03
C GLY A 202 6.43 -10.04 4.99
N TRP A 203 7.21 -10.90 5.66
CA TRP A 203 6.88 -12.32 5.77
C TRP A 203 5.55 -12.52 6.48
N ILE A 204 5.35 -11.86 7.63
CA ILE A 204 4.14 -11.97 8.43
C ILE A 204 2.94 -11.36 7.69
N SER A 205 3.10 -10.17 7.12
CA SER A 205 2.01 -9.46 6.45
C SER A 205 1.51 -10.21 5.20
N VAL A 206 2.42 -10.71 4.36
CA VAL A 206 2.06 -11.50 3.16
C VAL A 206 1.46 -12.85 3.54
N SER A 207 2.01 -13.53 4.55
CA SER A 207 1.46 -14.80 5.02
C SER A 207 0.02 -14.63 5.50
N LEU A 208 -0.24 -13.62 6.33
CA LEU A 208 -1.59 -13.33 6.80
C LEU A 208 -2.52 -12.88 5.65
N SER A 209 -2.01 -12.07 4.73
CA SER A 209 -2.75 -11.61 3.55
C SER A 209 -3.22 -12.75 2.66
N LEU A 210 -2.31 -13.67 2.29
CA LEU A 210 -2.63 -14.85 1.49
C LEU A 210 -3.53 -15.82 2.25
N PHE A 211 -3.37 -15.93 3.57
CA PHE A 211 -4.27 -16.72 4.41
C PHE A 211 -5.69 -16.16 4.40
N ILE A 212 -5.88 -14.86 4.61
CA ILE A 212 -7.18 -14.19 4.52
C ILE A 212 -7.79 -14.36 3.13
N TRP A 213 -6.98 -14.19 2.08
CA TRP A 213 -7.43 -14.42 0.71
C TRP A 213 -7.93 -15.86 0.52
N LEU A 214 -7.19 -16.84 1.02
CA LEU A 214 -7.58 -18.24 0.90
C LEU A 214 -8.89 -18.56 1.65
N ILE A 215 -9.01 -18.08 2.89
CA ILE A 215 -10.22 -18.27 3.69
C ILE A 215 -11.42 -17.60 3.01
N GLY A 216 -11.27 -16.35 2.55
CA GLY A 216 -12.33 -15.65 1.82
C GLY A 216 -12.73 -16.38 0.54
N TYR A 217 -11.77 -16.94 -0.21
CA TYR A 217 -12.05 -17.72 -1.42
C TYR A 217 -12.88 -18.96 -1.10
N LEU A 218 -12.52 -19.68 -0.04
CA LEU A 218 -13.26 -20.87 0.41
C LEU A 218 -14.69 -20.53 0.82
N LEU A 219 -14.88 -19.42 1.54
CA LEU A 219 -16.22 -18.94 1.95
C LEU A 219 -17.07 -18.55 0.73
N ILE A 220 -16.50 -17.78 -0.21
CA ILE A 220 -17.22 -17.33 -1.42
C ILE A 220 -17.60 -18.52 -2.31
N THR A 221 -16.71 -19.51 -2.46
CA THR A 221 -16.93 -20.66 -3.36
C THR A 221 -17.57 -21.86 -2.67
N LYS A 222 -17.83 -21.79 -1.36
CA LYS A 222 -18.35 -22.88 -0.52
C LYS A 222 -17.54 -24.19 -0.64
N LYS A 223 -16.24 -24.08 -0.96
CA LYS A 223 -15.35 -25.24 -1.05
C LYS A 223 -14.93 -25.70 0.34
N LYS A 224 -14.81 -27.03 0.54
CA LYS A 224 -14.34 -27.60 1.81
C LYS A 224 -12.83 -27.37 1.97
N PHE A 225 -12.42 -26.83 3.13
CA PHE A 225 -11.02 -26.54 3.48
C PHE A 225 -10.09 -27.76 3.32
N ILE A 226 -10.58 -28.96 3.66
CA ILE A 226 -9.88 -30.25 3.50
C ILE A 226 -9.29 -30.45 2.09
N LYS A 227 -9.95 -29.95 1.04
CA LYS A 227 -9.48 -30.13 -0.34
C LYS A 227 -8.23 -29.29 -0.68
N ILE A 228 -7.92 -28.27 0.10
CA ILE A 228 -6.78 -27.36 -0.13
C ILE A 228 -5.65 -27.61 0.88
N LEU A 229 -5.93 -28.34 1.97
CA LEU A 229 -4.95 -28.63 3.02
C LEU A 229 -3.63 -29.23 2.50
N PRO A 230 -3.61 -30.17 1.52
CA PRO A 230 -2.35 -30.68 0.96
C PRO A 230 -1.51 -29.64 0.22
N ILE A 231 -2.17 -28.65 -0.41
CA ILE A 231 -1.49 -27.55 -1.11
C ILE A 231 -0.87 -26.60 -0.07
N ILE A 232 -1.61 -26.28 0.98
CA ILE A 232 -1.12 -25.43 2.08
C ILE A 232 0.08 -26.08 2.76
N SER A 233 -0.03 -27.37 3.12
CA SER A 233 1.07 -28.10 3.77
C SER A 233 2.31 -28.15 2.87
N GLY A 234 2.14 -28.40 1.56
CA GLY A 234 3.24 -28.35 0.59
C GLY A 234 3.91 -26.98 0.55
N ILE A 235 3.14 -25.88 0.51
CA ILE A 235 3.69 -24.52 0.53
C ILE A 235 4.45 -24.25 1.83
N ILE A 236 3.90 -24.65 2.99
CA ILE A 236 4.57 -24.47 4.29
C ILE A 236 5.90 -25.22 4.32
N VAL A 237 5.93 -26.48 3.86
CA VAL A 237 7.16 -27.28 3.79
C VAL A 237 8.21 -26.59 2.92
N VAL A 238 7.82 -26.09 1.74
CA VAL A 238 8.73 -25.34 0.85
C VAL A 238 9.25 -24.09 1.54
N ILE A 239 8.39 -23.32 2.22
CA ILE A 239 8.80 -22.11 2.96
C ILE A 239 9.77 -22.46 4.08
N VAL A 240 9.51 -23.51 4.86
CA VAL A 240 10.40 -23.96 5.95
C VAL A 240 11.75 -24.36 5.38
N ILE A 241 11.80 -25.20 4.34
CA ILE A 241 13.05 -25.61 3.68
C ILE A 241 13.82 -24.40 3.16
N LEU A 242 13.13 -23.45 2.54
CA LEU A 242 13.74 -22.22 2.07
C LEU A 242 14.36 -21.45 3.23
N LEU A 243 13.63 -21.24 4.33
CA LEU A 243 14.09 -20.45 5.47
C LEU A 243 15.23 -21.11 6.26
N THR A 244 15.21 -22.44 6.42
CA THR A 244 16.15 -23.15 7.30
C THR A 244 17.34 -23.77 6.57
N VAL A 245 17.16 -24.22 5.31
CA VAL A 245 18.20 -24.96 4.57
C VAL A 245 18.85 -24.06 3.54
N ILE A 246 18.07 -23.48 2.62
CA ILE A 246 18.57 -22.87 1.38
C ILE A 246 18.91 -21.38 1.55
N SER A 247 18.29 -20.71 2.52
CA SER A 247 18.41 -19.25 2.67
C SER A 247 19.83 -18.78 3.04
N PRO A 248 20.22 -17.57 2.62
CA PRO A 248 21.48 -16.94 3.05
C PRO A 248 21.55 -16.77 4.58
N PRO A 249 22.76 -16.64 5.16
CA PRO A 249 22.95 -16.51 6.61
C PRO A 249 22.14 -15.37 7.25
N TYR A 250 21.98 -14.21 6.59
CA TYR A 250 21.20 -13.11 7.17
C TYR A 250 19.71 -13.42 7.24
N VAL A 251 19.15 -14.14 6.26
CA VAL A 251 17.74 -14.56 6.29
C VAL A 251 17.54 -15.56 7.43
N LYS A 252 18.47 -16.52 7.58
CA LYS A 252 18.49 -17.45 8.70
C LYS A 252 18.61 -16.73 10.05
N GLY A 253 19.47 -15.71 10.15
CA GLY A 253 19.62 -14.87 11.33
C GLY A 253 18.34 -14.12 11.69
N ASN A 254 17.73 -13.43 10.73
CA ASN A 254 16.44 -12.74 10.93
C ASN A 254 15.32 -13.72 11.31
N PHE A 255 15.32 -14.93 10.76
CA PHE A 255 14.36 -15.97 11.10
C PHE A 255 14.59 -16.51 12.51
N LYS A 256 15.85 -16.74 12.91
CA LYS A 256 16.23 -17.13 14.26
C LYS A 256 15.81 -16.06 15.27
N GLU A 257 16.12 -14.79 15.01
CA GLU A 257 15.68 -13.67 15.87
C GLU A 257 14.16 -13.58 15.99
N LEU A 258 13.43 -13.87 14.91
CA LEU A 258 11.96 -13.91 14.93
C LEU A 258 11.44 -15.02 15.87
N LEU A 259 12.06 -16.20 15.85
CA LEU A 259 11.68 -17.33 16.70
C LEU A 259 12.05 -17.12 18.17
N GLU A 260 13.24 -16.54 18.41
CA GLU A 260 13.76 -16.28 19.77
C GLU A 260 13.12 -15.04 20.41
N GLY A 261 12.26 -14.32 19.67
CA GLY A 261 11.51 -13.18 20.21
C GLY A 261 12.40 -12.01 20.60
N TYR A 262 13.61 -11.89 20.03
CA TYR A 262 14.54 -10.82 20.33
C TYR A 262 13.85 -9.46 20.22
N THR A 263 13.97 -8.67 21.29
CA THR A 263 13.37 -7.34 21.36
C THR A 263 14.07 -6.43 20.36
N SER A 264 13.34 -6.08 19.30
CA SER A 264 13.87 -5.16 18.30
C SER A 264 14.12 -3.78 18.90
N LEU A 265 15.17 -3.10 18.41
CA LEU A 265 15.44 -1.67 18.61
C LEU A 265 14.18 -0.79 18.57
N ARG A 266 13.19 -1.19 17.76
CA ARG A 266 11.89 -0.52 17.62
C ARG A 266 11.11 -0.47 18.94
N LYS A 267 11.03 -1.60 19.64
CA LYS A 267 10.25 -1.73 20.88
C LYS A 267 10.93 -1.04 22.05
N GLU A 268 12.26 -1.12 22.14
CA GLU A 268 13.02 -0.62 23.29
C GLU A 268 13.31 0.88 23.21
N MET A 269 13.41 1.42 22.00
CA MET A 269 13.89 2.79 21.78
C MET A 269 12.95 3.61 20.89
N VAL A 270 12.67 3.14 19.68
CA VAL A 270 11.98 3.97 18.66
C VAL A 270 10.53 4.28 19.04
N TRP A 271 9.75 3.28 19.46
CA TRP A 271 8.35 3.47 19.81
C TRP A 271 8.17 4.25 21.12
N PRO A 272 8.93 3.98 22.20
CA PRO A 272 8.91 4.85 23.38
C PRO A 272 9.25 6.30 23.04
N ALA A 273 10.28 6.53 22.23
CA ALA A 273 10.63 7.89 21.79
C ALA A 273 9.50 8.57 21.04
N ALA A 274 8.80 7.86 20.13
CA ALA A 274 7.66 8.39 19.40
C ALA A 274 6.48 8.74 20.32
N ILE A 275 6.19 7.87 21.29
CA ILE A 275 5.11 8.07 22.26
C ILE A 275 5.42 9.25 23.17
N ASP A 276 6.62 9.31 23.76
CA ASP A 276 7.04 10.40 24.64
C ASP A 276 7.09 11.74 23.89
N SER A 277 7.61 11.75 22.66
CA SER A 277 7.62 12.95 21.81
C SER A 277 6.20 13.46 21.54
N TYR A 278 5.25 12.56 21.30
CA TYR A 278 3.83 12.93 21.15
C TYR A 278 3.24 13.47 22.45
N TYR A 279 3.53 12.86 23.60
CA TYR A 279 3.03 13.32 24.90
C TYR A 279 3.58 14.69 25.31
N ASN A 280 4.78 15.05 24.83
CA ASN A 280 5.39 16.36 25.06
C ASN A 280 4.89 17.47 24.13
N LEU A 281 4.05 17.15 23.14
CA LEU A 281 3.42 18.16 22.29
C LEU A 281 2.44 19.05 23.07
N SER A 282 2.29 20.28 22.58
CA SER A 282 1.22 21.17 23.03
C SER A 282 -0.17 20.54 22.80
N LEU A 283 -1.18 20.99 23.56
CA LEU A 283 -2.54 20.44 23.44
C LEU A 283 -3.08 20.56 21.99
N ILE A 284 -2.80 21.69 21.34
CA ILE A 284 -3.19 21.93 19.94
C ILE A 284 -2.51 20.94 18.99
N ASN A 285 -1.22 20.66 19.17
CA ASN A 285 -0.46 19.73 18.32
C ASN A 285 -0.79 18.26 18.64
N LYS A 286 -1.28 17.93 19.83
CA LYS A 286 -1.85 16.60 20.10
C LYS A 286 -3.12 16.35 19.28
N ILE A 287 -3.95 17.37 19.11
CA ILE A 287 -5.22 17.24 18.36
C ILE A 287 -4.95 17.29 16.84
N PHE A 288 -4.22 18.29 16.37
CA PHE A 288 -4.05 18.57 14.95
C PHE A 288 -2.72 18.07 14.34
N GLY A 289 -1.77 17.67 15.17
CA GLY A 289 -0.46 17.16 14.77
C GLY A 289 0.66 18.19 14.82
N ASN A 290 1.90 17.70 14.74
CA ASN A 290 3.12 18.52 14.80
C ASN A 290 3.74 18.83 13.43
N GLY A 291 2.95 18.75 12.36
CA GLY A 291 3.43 18.95 10.99
C GLY A 291 3.93 17.68 10.28
N LEU A 292 3.94 17.77 8.97
CA LEU A 292 4.37 16.74 8.03
C LEU A 292 5.88 16.83 7.74
N GLY A 293 6.39 15.76 7.14
CA GLY A 293 7.81 15.62 6.80
C GLY A 293 8.59 14.82 7.84
N ARG A 294 9.83 14.46 7.52
CA ARG A 294 10.64 13.62 8.41
C ARG A 294 11.29 14.43 9.52
N MET A 295 11.86 15.59 9.19
CA MET A 295 12.58 16.45 10.13
C MET A 295 11.76 16.88 11.35
N THR A 296 10.43 17.07 11.22
CA THR A 296 9.57 17.43 12.35
C THR A 296 9.71 16.46 13.52
N TYR A 297 9.83 15.16 13.23
CA TYR A 297 10.04 14.14 14.26
C TYR A 297 11.50 13.90 14.64
N LEU A 298 12.43 13.98 13.67
CA LEU A 298 13.82 13.60 13.94
C LEU A 298 14.50 14.50 14.98
N GLU A 299 14.13 15.77 15.02
CA GLU A 299 14.65 16.71 16.03
C GLU A 299 14.17 16.35 17.44
N ASP A 300 12.92 15.94 17.58
CA ASP A 300 12.36 15.50 18.86
C ASP A 300 12.94 14.15 19.29
N PHE A 301 13.14 13.22 18.34
CA PHE A 301 13.86 11.97 18.61
C PHE A 301 15.27 12.23 19.12
N LYS A 302 16.00 13.15 18.47
CA LYS A 302 17.36 13.54 18.86
C LYS A 302 17.38 14.10 20.30
N LYS A 303 16.47 15.02 20.62
CA LYS A 303 16.33 15.59 21.97
C LYS A 303 15.99 14.53 23.02
N TRP A 304 15.05 13.64 22.70
CA TRP A 304 14.66 12.53 23.58
C TRP A 304 15.85 11.60 23.87
N TYR A 305 16.60 11.23 22.83
CA TYR A 305 17.76 10.35 22.96
C TYR A 305 18.87 10.99 23.81
N LEU A 306 19.18 12.27 23.55
CA LEU A 306 20.14 13.04 24.34
C LEU A 306 19.76 13.10 25.81
N ASN A 307 18.49 13.37 26.12
CA ASN A 307 18.01 13.42 27.50
C ASN A 307 18.15 12.05 28.18
N LYS A 308 17.75 10.98 27.49
CA LYS A 308 17.74 9.63 28.06
C LYS A 308 19.13 9.01 28.24
N PHE A 309 20.06 9.27 27.32
CA PHE A 309 21.36 8.59 27.26
C PHE A 309 22.57 9.50 27.46
N GLY A 310 22.38 10.82 27.56
CA GLY A 310 23.47 11.79 27.77
C GLY A 310 24.44 11.93 26.60
N LYS A 311 24.11 11.39 25.42
CA LYS A 311 24.94 11.45 24.21
C LYS A 311 24.09 11.54 22.95
N GLU A 312 24.69 12.01 21.86
CA GLU A 312 24.04 12.07 20.55
C GLU A 312 23.77 10.67 19.99
N PRO A 313 22.63 10.43 19.31
CA PRO A 313 22.38 9.16 18.66
C PRO A 313 23.29 9.00 17.43
N GLU A 314 23.83 7.79 17.26
CA GLU A 314 24.63 7.43 16.07
C GLU A 314 23.77 7.42 14.80
N GLU A 315 22.47 7.11 14.92
CA GLU A 315 21.51 7.11 13.81
C GLU A 315 20.16 7.70 14.25
N LEU A 316 19.53 8.47 13.35
CA LEU A 316 18.21 9.06 13.56
C LEU A 316 17.09 8.16 13.00
N TYR A 317 16.24 7.68 13.89
CA TYR A 317 15.12 6.80 13.53
C TYR A 317 13.83 7.58 13.33
N SER A 318 13.01 7.15 12.37
CA SER A 318 11.59 7.53 12.31
C SER A 318 10.77 6.55 13.16
N PRO A 319 9.48 6.80 13.44
CA PRO A 319 8.71 5.94 14.35
C PRO A 319 8.63 4.45 13.93
N HIS A 320 8.89 4.13 12.65
CA HIS A 320 8.78 2.78 12.09
C HIS A 320 7.45 2.11 12.50
N ASN A 321 6.38 2.90 12.47
CA ASN A 321 5.02 2.51 12.80
C ASN A 321 4.10 3.60 12.22
N VAL A 322 3.28 3.24 11.25
CA VAL A 322 2.36 4.14 10.55
C VAL A 322 1.44 4.86 11.50
N TYR A 323 0.92 4.16 12.50
CA TYR A 323 -0.06 4.71 13.44
C TYR A 323 0.60 5.77 14.32
N LEU A 324 1.78 5.49 14.88
CA LEU A 324 2.56 6.46 15.64
C LEU A 324 3.02 7.63 14.76
N SER A 325 3.43 7.35 13.52
CA SER A 325 3.81 8.42 12.59
C SER A 325 2.62 9.31 12.21
N ILE A 326 1.41 8.77 12.01
CA ILE A 326 0.22 9.56 11.71
C ILE A 326 -0.22 10.32 12.95
N LEU A 327 -0.23 9.68 14.12
CA LEU A 327 -0.57 10.30 15.40
C LEU A 327 0.35 11.49 15.71
N TYR A 328 1.66 11.32 15.56
CA TYR A 328 2.61 12.41 15.79
C TYR A 328 2.43 13.55 14.77
N LYS A 329 2.35 13.21 13.47
CA LYS A 329 2.32 14.22 12.40
C LYS A 329 0.98 14.93 12.26
N GLN A 330 -0.14 14.23 12.45
CA GLN A 330 -1.50 14.76 12.21
C GLN A 330 -2.42 14.70 13.44
N GLY A 331 -1.90 14.30 14.60
CA GLY A 331 -2.63 14.29 15.86
C GLY A 331 -3.74 13.24 15.91
N ILE A 332 -4.57 13.36 16.95
CA ILE A 332 -5.77 12.54 17.16
C ILE A 332 -6.74 12.67 15.98
N LEU A 333 -6.86 13.86 15.39
CA LEU A 333 -7.73 14.09 14.24
C LEU A 333 -7.32 13.20 13.05
N GLY A 334 -6.05 13.26 12.64
CA GLY A 334 -5.55 12.52 11.49
C GLY A 334 -5.59 11.01 11.68
N ILE A 335 -5.21 10.50 12.86
CA ILE A 335 -5.27 9.06 13.13
C ILE A 335 -6.71 8.56 13.18
N SER A 336 -7.66 9.34 13.72
CA SER A 336 -9.08 8.96 13.76
C SER A 336 -9.65 8.84 12.36
N ILE A 337 -9.37 9.81 11.48
CA ILE A 337 -9.82 9.75 10.07
C ILE A 337 -9.20 8.55 9.36
N PHE A 338 -7.91 8.28 9.58
CA PHE A 338 -7.22 7.13 8.99
C PHE A 338 -7.83 5.79 9.43
N LEU A 339 -8.10 5.62 10.72
CA LEU A 339 -8.74 4.42 11.27
C LEU A 339 -10.18 4.25 10.77
N LEU A 340 -10.95 5.34 10.68
CA LEU A 340 -12.29 5.32 10.08
C LEU A 340 -12.22 4.92 8.61
N LEU A 341 -11.26 5.45 7.85
CA LEU A 341 -11.07 5.10 6.44
C LEU A 341 -10.80 3.60 6.28
N ILE A 342 -9.91 3.03 7.11
CA ILE A 342 -9.65 1.59 7.16
C ILE A 342 -10.95 0.82 7.49
N TYR A 343 -11.63 1.20 8.57
CA TYR A 343 -12.83 0.52 9.04
C TYR A 343 -13.93 0.49 7.98
N PHE A 344 -14.26 1.64 7.39
CA PHE A 344 -15.28 1.71 6.34
C PHE A 344 -14.85 0.98 5.07
N SER A 345 -13.57 0.92 4.75
CA SER A 345 -13.06 0.12 3.63
C SER A 345 -13.30 -1.38 3.86
N PHE A 346 -12.93 -1.92 5.02
CA PHE A 346 -13.20 -3.33 5.37
C PHE A 346 -14.70 -3.61 5.42
N LYS A 347 -15.48 -2.76 6.09
CA LYS A 347 -16.94 -2.89 6.17
C LYS A 347 -17.55 -2.97 4.77
N TYR A 348 -17.13 -2.10 3.86
CA TYR A 348 -17.63 -2.09 2.48
C TYR A 348 -17.23 -3.36 1.72
N PHE A 349 -15.99 -3.79 1.81
CA PHE A 349 -15.53 -4.99 1.09
C PHE A 349 -16.21 -6.26 1.59
N ILE A 350 -16.28 -6.45 2.91
CA ILE A 350 -16.92 -7.62 3.54
C ILE A 350 -18.40 -7.67 3.17
N ALA A 351 -19.12 -6.54 3.30
CA ALA A 351 -20.54 -6.48 2.94
C ALA A 351 -20.80 -6.83 1.47
N ASN A 352 -19.84 -6.61 0.57
CA ASN A 352 -19.98 -6.95 -0.85
C ASN A 352 -19.50 -8.35 -1.22
N LEU A 353 -18.89 -9.10 -0.31
CA LEU A 353 -18.61 -10.53 -0.56
C LEU A 353 -19.91 -11.36 -0.57
N THR A 354 -20.94 -10.90 0.15
CA THR A 354 -22.22 -11.59 0.32
C THR A 354 -23.30 -11.16 -0.68
N THR A 355 -23.15 -10.02 -1.36
CA THR A 355 -24.13 -9.54 -2.36
C THR A 355 -24.14 -10.39 -3.62
N GLU A 356 -25.20 -10.28 -4.44
CA GLU A 356 -25.31 -10.92 -5.76
C GLU A 356 -24.40 -10.24 -6.79
N GLN A 357 -23.09 -10.31 -6.57
CA GLN A 357 -22.07 -9.82 -7.49
C GLN A 357 -21.45 -10.96 -8.29
N ILE A 358 -20.97 -10.62 -9.48
CA ILE A 358 -20.17 -11.50 -10.32
C ILE A 358 -18.94 -11.96 -9.55
N LEU A 359 -18.63 -13.26 -9.63
CA LEU A 359 -17.55 -13.89 -8.86
C LEU A 359 -16.21 -13.16 -8.98
N SER A 360 -15.84 -12.67 -10.18
CA SER A 360 -14.58 -11.92 -10.35
C SER A 360 -14.54 -10.67 -9.47
N MET A 361 -15.64 -9.93 -9.32
CA MET A 361 -15.67 -8.73 -8.47
C MET A 361 -15.56 -9.05 -6.98
N LYS A 362 -16.16 -10.16 -6.53
CA LYS A 362 -15.95 -10.67 -5.16
C LYS A 362 -14.48 -11.02 -4.90
N LEU A 363 -13.83 -11.68 -5.85
CA LEU A 363 -12.41 -12.04 -5.76
C LEU A 363 -11.49 -10.81 -5.83
N PHE A 364 -11.88 -9.78 -6.59
CA PHE A 364 -11.17 -8.51 -6.64
C PHE A 364 -11.28 -7.77 -5.29
N SER A 365 -12.49 -7.70 -4.71
CA SER A 365 -12.72 -7.19 -3.34
C SER A 365 -11.86 -7.91 -2.31
N LEU A 366 -11.80 -9.24 -2.40
CA LEU A 366 -10.98 -10.06 -1.51
C LEU A 366 -9.48 -9.76 -1.65
N SER A 367 -9.02 -9.45 -2.86
CA SER A 367 -7.64 -9.01 -3.09
C SER A 367 -7.38 -7.65 -2.44
N LEU A 368 -8.32 -6.70 -2.52
CA LEU A 368 -8.22 -5.41 -1.83
C LEU A 368 -8.23 -5.55 -0.30
N ILE A 369 -9.06 -6.43 0.28
CA ILE A 369 -9.03 -6.79 1.71
C ILE A 369 -7.62 -7.28 2.07
N SER A 370 -7.05 -8.16 1.25
CA SER A 370 -5.74 -8.76 1.50
C SER A 370 -4.61 -7.71 1.45
N VAL A 371 -4.66 -6.74 0.53
CA VAL A 371 -3.71 -5.63 0.48
C VAL A 371 -3.89 -4.70 1.69
N LEU A 372 -5.13 -4.42 2.11
CA LEU A 372 -5.39 -3.65 3.33
C LEU A 372 -4.84 -4.34 4.57
N THR A 373 -4.95 -5.67 4.68
CA THR A 373 -4.32 -6.42 5.75
C THR A 373 -2.81 -6.23 5.76
N ILE A 374 -2.15 -6.20 4.61
CA ILE A 374 -0.70 -5.95 4.54
C ILE A 374 -0.38 -4.55 5.08
N LEU A 375 -1.14 -3.53 4.64
CA LEU A 375 -0.99 -2.17 5.16
C LEU A 375 -1.10 -2.13 6.69
N LEU A 376 -2.07 -2.86 7.27
CA LEU A 376 -2.28 -2.88 8.72
C LEU A 376 -1.14 -3.58 9.46
N VAL A 377 -0.78 -4.79 9.03
CA VAL A 377 0.19 -5.65 9.72
C VAL A 377 1.60 -5.10 9.56
N HIS A 378 2.01 -4.79 8.33
CA HIS A 378 3.33 -4.23 8.09
C HIS A 378 3.43 -2.81 8.67
N GLY A 379 2.34 -2.04 8.64
CA GLY A 379 2.29 -0.69 9.22
C GLY A 379 2.48 -0.62 10.74
N ILE A 380 2.37 -1.73 11.47
CA ILE A 380 2.73 -1.79 12.90
C ILE A 380 4.25 -1.68 13.09
N VAL A 381 5.03 -2.27 12.18
CA VAL A 381 6.47 -2.43 12.35
C VAL A 381 7.28 -1.58 11.39
N GLU A 382 6.67 -0.96 10.39
CA GLU A 382 7.35 -0.10 9.44
C GLU A 382 6.54 1.17 9.22
N ASP A 383 7.21 2.29 8.97
CA ASP A 383 6.53 3.45 8.41
C ASP A 383 6.19 3.09 6.98
N THR A 384 4.94 2.69 6.71
CA THR A 384 4.51 2.44 5.34
C THR A 384 4.82 3.69 4.54
N ARG A 385 5.56 3.49 3.45
CA ARG A 385 5.83 4.59 2.54
C ARG A 385 4.46 5.09 2.11
N PHE A 386 4.20 6.38 2.31
CA PHE A 386 2.93 7.04 1.97
C PHE A 386 2.47 6.73 0.52
N ILE A 387 3.41 6.33 -0.34
CA ILE A 387 3.16 5.81 -1.68
C ILE A 387 2.20 4.60 -1.76
N GLN A 388 2.13 3.73 -0.74
CA GLN A 388 1.14 2.65 -0.67
C GLN A 388 -0.27 3.22 -0.51
N LEU A 389 -0.42 4.27 0.31
CA LEU A 389 -1.69 4.96 0.52
C LEU A 389 -2.17 5.66 -0.77
N ILE A 390 -1.22 6.25 -1.52
CA ILE A 390 -1.47 6.88 -2.83
C ILE A 390 -2.13 5.91 -3.82
N LEU A 391 -1.91 4.60 -3.70
CA LEU A 391 -2.53 3.62 -4.60
C LEU A 391 -3.75 2.94 -3.97
N ILE A 392 -3.69 2.52 -2.70
CA ILE A 392 -4.76 1.72 -2.09
C ILE A 392 -6.06 2.50 -1.90
N ILE A 393 -5.99 3.74 -1.39
CA ILE A 393 -7.17 4.54 -1.07
C ILE A 393 -7.95 4.88 -2.36
N PRO A 394 -7.28 5.31 -3.45
CA PRO A 394 -7.97 5.50 -4.72
C PRO A 394 -8.60 4.24 -5.32
N LEU A 395 -7.96 3.07 -5.16
CA LEU A 395 -8.53 1.80 -5.61
C LEU A 395 -9.78 1.42 -4.82
N ILE A 396 -9.77 1.62 -3.49
CA ILE A 396 -10.95 1.44 -2.65
C ILE A 396 -12.07 2.35 -3.15
N GLY A 397 -11.78 3.64 -3.39
CA GLY A 397 -12.75 4.59 -3.93
C GLY A 397 -13.31 4.18 -5.30
N ALA A 398 -12.45 3.70 -6.21
CA ALA A 398 -12.87 3.18 -7.51
C ALA A 398 -13.82 1.98 -7.40
N TYR A 399 -13.48 1.01 -6.53
CA TYR A 399 -14.31 -0.16 -6.29
C TYR A 399 -15.67 0.21 -5.67
N VAL A 400 -15.68 1.11 -4.69
CA VAL A 400 -16.91 1.62 -4.06
C VAL A 400 -17.81 2.29 -5.10
N ASN A 401 -17.25 3.17 -5.92
CA ASN A 401 -18.00 3.82 -7.00
C ASN A 401 -18.58 2.81 -8.01
N PHE A 402 -17.81 1.79 -8.37
CA PHE A 402 -18.28 0.71 -9.24
C PHE A 402 -19.48 -0.04 -8.63
N VAL A 403 -19.38 -0.45 -7.37
CA VAL A 403 -20.45 -1.20 -6.70
C VAL A 403 -21.70 -0.33 -6.49
N GLU A 404 -21.55 0.94 -6.10
CA GLU A 404 -22.69 1.87 -5.98
C GLU A 404 -23.41 2.08 -7.31
N LYS A 405 -22.69 2.07 -8.44
CA LYS A 405 -23.29 2.18 -9.77
C LYS A 405 -24.10 0.95 -10.17
N ILE A 406 -23.75 -0.24 -9.69
CA ILE A 406 -24.50 -1.47 -9.98
C ILE A 406 -25.79 -1.56 -9.15
N LYS A 407 -25.81 -0.95 -7.96
CA LYS A 407 -26.98 -0.97 -7.07
C LYS A 407 -28.09 0.01 -7.45
N LYS A 408 -27.80 0.98 -8.32
CA LYS A 408 -28.75 1.93 -8.88
C LYS A 408 -29.24 1.40 -10.21
#